data_AF-V4NB97-F1
#
_entry.id   AF-V4NB97-F1
#
_cell.length_a   1.000
_cell.length_b   1.000
_cell.length_c   1.000
_cell.angle_alpha   90.00
_cell.angle_beta   90.00
_cell.angle_gamma   90.00
#
_symmetry.space_group_name_H-M   'P 1'
#
loop_
_entity.id
_entity.type
_entity.pdbx_description
1 polymer ?
#
loop_
_entity_poly.entity_id
_entity_poly.type
_entity_poly.pdbx_seq_one_letter_code
_entity_poly.pdbx_strand_id
1 'polypeptide(L)'
;MQKYERGSNRISASKIYQAAWALKVPVPYFFEGLHEGEEASAAEGISSGESAVQAFLNTGEGIELAEAFPRITSARQRRQVLDRVKSLVDD
;
A
#
# COMPACT_ATOMS: atom_id res chain seq x y z
N MET A 1 -15.63 20.51 21.30
CA MET A 1 -14.18 20.20 21.27
C MET A 1 -13.91 18.69 21.29
N GLN A 2 -14.58 17.92 22.14
CA GLN A 2 -14.35 16.47 22.32
C GLN A 2 -14.67 15.52 21.14
N LYS A 3 -15.12 16.04 19.99
CA LYS A 3 -15.41 15.26 18.77
C LYS A 3 -14.27 15.32 17.74
N TYR A 4 -13.29 16.20 17.92
CA TYR A 4 -12.11 16.33 17.05
C TYR A 4 -10.91 15.53 17.55
N GLU A 5 -10.95 15.05 18.80
CA GLU A 5 -9.86 14.29 19.42
C GLU A 5 -9.86 12.80 19.05
N ARG A 6 -10.96 12.28 18.46
CA ARG A 6 -11.13 10.85 18.13
C ARG A 6 -10.93 10.51 16.66
N GLY A 7 -10.48 11.45 15.81
CA GLY A 7 -10.05 11.19 14.42
C GLY A 7 -11.08 10.63 13.42
N SER A 8 -12.29 10.26 13.86
CA SER A 8 -13.26 9.52 13.04
C SER A 8 -13.99 10.37 11.98
N ASN A 9 -13.74 11.68 11.86
CA ASN A 9 -14.50 12.56 10.97
C ASN A 9 -13.60 13.21 9.91
N ARG A 10 -13.91 12.97 8.63
CA ARG A 10 -13.21 13.59 7.50
C ARG A 10 -13.40 15.11 7.54
N ILE A 11 -12.30 15.86 7.50
CA ILE A 11 -12.31 17.31 7.32
C ILE A 11 -12.21 17.63 5.82
N SER A 12 -13.01 18.58 5.32
CA SER A 12 -12.93 18.96 3.91
C SER A 12 -11.66 19.77 3.63
N ALA A 13 -11.12 19.65 2.42
CA ALA A 13 -9.94 20.41 1.98
C ALA A 13 -10.11 21.92 2.16
N SER A 14 -11.33 22.43 1.95
CA SER A 14 -11.68 23.83 2.19
C SER A 14 -11.47 24.27 3.65
N LYS A 15 -11.79 23.41 4.62
CA LYS A 15 -11.58 23.70 6.05
C LYS A 15 -10.10 23.63 6.43
N ILE A 16 -9.35 22.69 5.87
CA ILE A 16 -7.89 22.63 6.08
C ILE A 16 -7.21 23.88 5.52
N TYR A 17 -7.60 24.33 4.33
CA TYR A 17 -7.08 25.55 3.73
C TYR A 17 -7.35 26.79 4.59
N GLN A 18 -8.58 26.93 5.11
CA GLN A 18 -8.92 28.03 6.03
C GLN A 18 -8.10 27.98 7.32
N ALA A 19 -7.85 26.78 7.87
CA ALA A 19 -7.01 26.60 9.05
C ALA A 19 -5.55 26.97 8.78
N ALA A 20 -4.99 26.55 7.63
CA ALA A 20 -3.64 26.90 7.19
C ALA A 20 -3.47 28.43 7.07
N TRP A 21 -4.45 29.09 6.47
CA TRP A 21 -4.47 30.55 6.34
C TRP A 21 -4.53 31.26 7.71
N ALA A 22 -5.40 30.79 8.61
CA ALA A 22 -5.53 31.38 9.95
C ALA A 22 -4.27 31.18 10.81
N LEU A 23 -3.62 30.02 10.70
CA LEU A 23 -2.39 29.68 11.43
C LEU A 23 -1.12 30.17 10.72
N LYS A 24 -1.22 30.76 9.53
CA LYS A 24 -0.11 31.23 8.69
C LYS A 24 0.95 30.14 8.42
N VAL A 25 0.50 28.90 8.25
CA VAL A 25 1.36 27.76 7.90
C VAL A 25 1.01 27.26 6.49
N PRO A 26 1.97 26.67 5.75
CA PRO A 26 1.66 25.98 4.50
C PRO A 26 0.67 24.83 4.74
N VAL A 27 -0.25 24.60 3.80
CA VAL A 27 -1.19 23.45 3.87
C VAL A 27 -0.49 22.10 4.11
N PRO A 28 0.70 21.81 3.54
CA PRO A 28 1.44 20.58 3.82
C PRO A 28 1.80 20.35 5.30
N TYR A 29 1.86 21.39 6.13
CA TYR A 29 2.17 21.29 7.57
C TYR A 29 1.23 20.34 8.33
N PHE A 30 -0.04 20.26 7.92
CA PHE A 30 -1.02 19.35 8.55
C PHE A 30 -0.88 17.88 8.16
N PHE A 31 -0.02 17.58 7.18
CA PHE A 31 0.20 16.24 6.64
C PHE A 31 1.62 15.72 6.87
N GLU A 32 2.48 16.53 7.49
CA GLU A 32 3.83 16.14 7.89
C GLU A 32 3.74 15.07 8.99
N GLY A 33 4.39 13.92 8.79
CA GLY A 33 4.34 12.77 9.72
C GLY A 33 3.13 11.83 9.56
N LEU A 34 2.13 12.14 8.73
CA LEU A 34 1.02 11.20 8.46
C LEU A 34 1.45 9.94 7.68
N HIS A 35 2.64 9.96 7.07
CA HIS A 35 3.25 8.81 6.40
C HIS A 35 3.61 7.68 7.37
N GLU A 36 3.66 7.93 8.69
CA GLU A 36 4.01 6.93 9.70
C GLU A 36 2.78 6.26 10.37
N GLY A 37 1.55 6.72 10.08
CA GLY A 37 0.35 6.30 10.83
C GLY A 37 -0.95 6.08 10.05
N GLU A 38 -1.00 6.37 8.74
CA GLU A 38 -2.23 6.25 7.93
C GLU A 38 -2.24 5.08 6.92
N GLU A 39 -1.49 4.01 7.18
CA GLU A 39 -1.62 2.76 6.39
C GLU A 39 -2.92 1.98 6.67
N ALA A 40 -3.70 2.39 7.68
CA ALA A 40 -4.73 1.51 8.25
C ALA A 40 -6.11 1.50 7.56
N SER A 41 -6.40 2.24 6.47
CA SER A 41 -7.78 2.16 5.91
C SER A 41 -8.02 2.54 4.44
N ALA A 42 -7.00 2.91 3.66
CA ALA A 42 -7.17 3.14 2.22
C ALA A 42 -6.09 2.50 1.33
N ALA A 43 -5.04 1.92 1.93
CA ALA A 43 -3.89 1.36 1.23
C ALA A 43 -3.90 -0.18 1.16
N GLU A 44 -4.98 -0.86 1.57
CA GLU A 44 -5.04 -2.33 1.60
C GLU A 44 -4.82 -3.00 0.23
N GLY A 45 -4.98 -2.26 -0.87
CA GLY A 45 -4.72 -2.77 -2.23
C GLY A 45 -3.33 -2.48 -2.79
N ILE A 46 -2.65 -1.42 -2.34
CA ILE A 46 -1.38 -0.95 -2.95
C ILE A 46 -0.19 -1.27 -2.04
N SER A 47 -0.30 -1.00 -0.72
CA SER A 47 0.77 -1.30 0.25
C SER A 47 0.97 -2.79 0.47
N SER A 48 -0.10 -3.59 0.47
CA SER A 48 -0.04 -5.05 0.60
C SER A 48 0.69 -5.68 -0.60
N GLY A 49 0.49 -5.14 -1.80
CA GLY A 49 1.20 -5.55 -3.01
C GLY A 49 2.69 -5.21 -2.95
N GLU A 50 3.04 -3.98 -2.54
CA GLU A 50 4.44 -3.56 -2.42
C GLU A 50 5.18 -4.34 -1.32
N SER A 51 4.55 -4.54 -0.16
CA SER A 51 5.09 -5.35 0.93
C SER A 51 5.26 -6.82 0.53
N ALA A 52 4.29 -7.40 -0.18
CA ALA A 52 4.39 -8.77 -0.68
C ALA A 52 5.49 -8.92 -1.76
N VAL A 53 5.65 -7.93 -2.64
CA VAL A 53 6.73 -7.91 -3.63
C VAL A 53 8.09 -7.80 -2.95
N GLN A 54 8.23 -6.95 -1.93
CA GLN A 54 9.47 -6.86 -1.15
C GLN A 54 9.78 -8.17 -0.41
N ALA A 55 8.80 -8.76 0.26
CA ALA A 55 8.96 -10.05 0.94
C ALA A 55 9.33 -11.17 -0.04
N PHE A 56 8.72 -11.18 -1.23
CA PHE A 56 9.05 -12.12 -2.29
C PHE A 56 10.50 -11.94 -2.79
N LEU A 57 10.92 -10.72 -3.09
CA LEU A 57 12.27 -10.42 -3.56
C LEU A 57 13.37 -10.62 -2.50
N ASN A 58 13.01 -10.66 -1.22
CA ASN A 58 13.94 -10.99 -0.14
C ASN A 58 14.26 -12.49 -0.04
N THR A 59 13.55 -13.34 -0.80
CA THR A 59 13.84 -14.79 -0.89
C THR A 59 14.70 -15.08 -2.13
N GLY A 60 15.64 -16.03 -2.02
CA GLY A 60 16.47 -16.41 -3.17
C GLY A 60 15.63 -17.03 -4.29
N GLU A 61 14.68 -17.87 -3.93
CA GLU A 61 13.72 -18.49 -4.85
C GLU A 61 12.82 -17.45 -5.52
N GLY A 62 12.46 -16.37 -4.82
CA GLY A 62 11.68 -15.29 -5.38
C GLY A 62 12.45 -14.50 -6.45
N ILE A 63 13.74 -14.28 -6.26
CA ILE A 63 14.60 -13.66 -7.28
C ILE A 63 14.72 -14.56 -8.51
N GLU A 64 15.02 -15.85 -8.33
CA GLU A 64 15.12 -16.81 -9.44
C GLU A 64 13.80 -16.92 -10.23
N LEU A 65 12.67 -16.93 -9.52
CA LEU A 65 11.34 -16.95 -10.14
C LEU A 65 11.04 -15.64 -10.86
N ALA A 66 11.42 -14.48 -10.31
CA ALA A 66 11.26 -13.18 -10.96
C ALA A 66 12.03 -13.08 -12.29
N GLU A 67 13.21 -13.71 -12.38
CA GLU A 67 14.01 -13.75 -13.61
C GLU A 67 13.49 -14.77 -14.64
N ALA A 68 13.03 -15.94 -14.18
CA ALA A 68 12.61 -17.03 -15.05
C ALA A 68 11.17 -16.86 -15.57
N PHE A 69 10.25 -16.38 -14.73
CA PHE A 69 8.82 -16.33 -15.04
C PHE A 69 8.47 -15.48 -16.29
N PRO A 70 9.09 -14.30 -16.54
CA PRO A 70 8.86 -13.52 -17.75
C PRO A 70 9.30 -14.22 -19.04
N ARG A 71 10.25 -15.17 -18.96
CA ARG A 71 10.75 -15.92 -20.13
C ARG A 71 9.74 -16.95 -20.64
N ILE A 72 8.71 -17.26 -19.85
CA ILE A 72 7.61 -18.14 -20.24
C ILE A 72 6.68 -17.36 -21.18
N THR A 73 6.78 -17.60 -22.49
CA THR A 73 5.96 -16.89 -23.51
C THR A 73 4.48 -17.27 -23.44
N SER A 74 4.17 -18.52 -23.11
CA SER A 74 2.79 -19.02 -23.05
C SER A 74 2.05 -18.54 -21.79
N ALA A 75 0.99 -17.75 -21.98
CA ALA A 75 0.12 -17.31 -20.90
C ALA A 75 -0.52 -18.48 -20.13
N ARG A 76 -0.83 -19.57 -20.84
CA ARG A 76 -1.38 -20.80 -20.23
C ARG A 76 -0.39 -21.44 -19.25
N GLN A 77 0.89 -21.47 -19.61
CA GLN A 77 1.93 -22.04 -18.73
C GLN A 77 2.17 -21.14 -17.51
N ARG A 78 2.23 -19.81 -17.67
CA ARG A 78 2.29 -18.87 -16.54
C ARG A 78 1.13 -19.06 -15.56
N ARG A 79 -0.09 -19.30 -16.08
CA ARG A 79 -1.28 -19.59 -15.26
C ARG A 79 -1.16 -20.89 -14.49
N GLN A 80 -0.71 -21.97 -15.14
CA GLN A 80 -0.50 -23.26 -14.48
C GLN A 80 0.54 -23.18 -13.36
N VAL A 81 1.64 -22.44 -13.56
CA VAL A 81 2.64 -22.21 -12.51
C VAL A 81 2.00 -21.53 -11.30
N LEU A 82 1.24 -20.46 -11.51
CA LEU A 82 0.53 -19.77 -10.43
C LEU A 82 -0.48 -20.68 -9.72
N ASP A 83 -1.23 -21.49 -10.46
CA ASP A 83 -2.23 -22.38 -9.87
C ASP A 83 -1.57 -23.48 -9.02
N ARG A 84 -0.37 -23.94 -9.40
CA ARG A 84 0.44 -24.88 -8.59
C ARG A 84 1.00 -24.24 -7.32
N VAL A 85 1.51 -23.01 -7.41
CA VAL A 85 1.98 -22.28 -6.22
C VAL A 85 0.83 -22.09 -5.24
N LYS A 86 -0.37 -21.76 -5.73
CA LYS A 86 -1.57 -21.63 -4.89
C LYS A 86 -1.97 -22.93 -4.21
N SER A 87 -1.96 -24.06 -4.93
CA SER A 87 -2.34 -25.34 -4.33
C SER A 87 -1.43 -25.77 -3.18
N LEU A 88 -0.16 -25.34 -3.18
CA LEU A 88 0.78 -25.63 -2.10
C LEU A 88 0.61 -24.73 -0.86
N VAL A 89 -0.12 -23.62 -0.98
CA VAL A 89 -0.43 -22.72 0.13
C VAL A 89 -1.69 -23.18 0.87
N ASP A 90 -2.59 -23.87 0.17
CA ASP A 90 -3.85 -24.39 0.71
C ASP A 90 -3.73 -25.81 1.33
N ASP A 91 -2.55 -26.45 1.22
CA ASP A 91 -2.19 -27.74 1.85
C ASP A 91 -1.53 -27.55 3.24
#